data_AF-A0A928NHA7-F1
#
_entry.id   AF-A0A928NHA7-F1
#
_cell.length_a   1.000
_cell.length_b   1.000
_cell.length_c   1.000
_cell.angle_alpha   90.00
_cell.angle_beta   90.00
_cell.angle_gamma   90.00
#
_symmetry.space_group_name_H-M   'P 1'
#
loop_
_entity.id
_entity.type
_entity.pdbx_description
1 polymer ?
#
loop_
_entity_poly.entity_id
_entity_poly.type
_entity_poly.pdbx_seq_one_letter_code
_entity_poly.pdbx_strand_id
1 'polypeptide(L)'
;MSEEGVSFYLDTKYRLLWFRLKYDNGKIVKIPKALNKEYATFEVRIYADKNDAEDNFLANGFASRYKDDSNEKFGLNFVESAETAALGRALKDAGFGTQFCDIALPNDQTVVDAGVHISFDLGNDGITTPIEENEACPAVNGASSSNSDEDTTANDSTTVTANSETEVIEEKVELNKDMPIEELLKRMTVDYAKSIVVEVGYDRGKTLGSIMQTKPKSIVFHSTYEKNNNLVRAGALFLIEQAKTA
;
A
#
# COMPACT_ATOMS: atom_id res chain seq x y z
N MET A 1 8.27 -0.56 -24.92
CA MET A 1 7.38 -0.54 -23.75
C MET A 1 6.68 0.79 -23.72
N SER A 2 5.37 0.82 -23.53
CA SER A 2 4.69 1.91 -22.84
C SER A 2 4.78 1.60 -21.35
N GLU A 3 5.38 2.49 -20.56
CA GLU A 3 5.23 2.44 -19.11
C GLU A 3 3.89 3.09 -18.77
N GLU A 4 2.82 2.31 -18.86
CA GLU A 4 1.51 2.72 -18.38
C GLU A 4 1.61 2.93 -16.87
N GLY A 5 1.39 4.18 -16.42
CA GLY A 5 1.43 4.55 -15.02
C GLY A 5 0.44 3.69 -14.22
N VAL A 6 0.97 2.82 -13.36
CA VAL A 6 0.17 1.93 -12.51
C VAL A 6 -0.43 2.75 -11.38
N SER A 7 -1.47 3.51 -11.70
CA SER A 7 -2.20 4.33 -10.73
C SER A 7 -2.91 3.39 -9.74
N PHE A 8 -2.48 3.38 -8.47
CA PHE A 8 -2.84 2.37 -7.44
C PHE A 8 -4.27 2.49 -6.89
N TYR A 9 -5.22 2.82 -7.76
CA TYR A 9 -6.65 2.81 -7.53
C TYR A 9 -7.14 1.46 -6.98
N LEU A 10 -7.50 1.44 -5.69
CA LEU A 10 -8.22 0.32 -5.06
C LEU A 10 -9.43 -0.08 -5.93
N ASP A 11 -9.58 -1.36 -6.28
CA ASP A 11 -10.67 -1.84 -7.16
C ASP A 11 -12.06 -1.37 -6.73
N THR A 12 -12.92 -1.08 -7.72
CA THR A 12 -14.34 -0.73 -7.53
C THR A 12 -15.08 -1.72 -6.61
N LYS A 13 -14.73 -3.02 -6.65
CA LYS A 13 -15.32 -4.06 -5.78
C LYS A 13 -15.03 -3.83 -4.28
N TYR A 14 -13.85 -3.35 -3.93
CA TYR A 14 -13.47 -3.07 -2.54
C TYR A 14 -14.00 -1.70 -2.09
N ARG A 15 -14.04 -0.70 -2.98
CA ARG A 15 -14.74 0.57 -2.72
C ARG A 15 -16.23 0.35 -2.43
N LEU A 16 -16.88 -0.53 -3.20
CA LEU A 16 -18.28 -0.89 -3.01
C LEU A 16 -18.52 -1.61 -1.68
N LEU A 17 -17.62 -2.52 -1.28
CA LEU A 17 -17.65 -3.14 0.05
C LEU A 17 -17.49 -2.10 1.17
N TRP A 18 -16.53 -1.18 1.04
CA TRP A 18 -16.30 -0.13 2.03
C TRP A 18 -17.48 0.85 2.12
N PHE A 19 -18.10 1.22 1.00
CA PHE A 19 -19.36 1.96 0.99
C PHE A 19 -20.45 1.21 1.76
N ARG A 20 -20.61 -0.10 1.52
CA ARG A 20 -21.59 -0.95 2.23
C ARG A 20 -21.32 -1.12 3.72
N LEU A 21 -20.08 -0.94 4.18
CA LEU A 21 -19.69 -0.98 5.59
C LEU A 21 -19.76 0.40 6.28
N LYS A 22 -19.88 1.49 5.52
CA LYS A 22 -20.08 2.86 6.04
C LYS A 22 -21.55 3.29 6.00
N TYR A 23 -22.30 2.80 5.02
CA TYR A 23 -23.69 3.14 4.75
C TYR A 23 -24.52 1.89 4.48
N ASP A 24 -24.93 1.17 5.54
CA ASP A 24 -25.77 -0.03 5.47
C ASP A 24 -27.04 0.19 4.63
N ASN A 25 -27.75 1.30 4.87
CA ASN A 25 -28.94 1.71 4.11
C ASN A 25 -28.63 2.44 2.80
N GLY A 26 -27.35 2.63 2.45
CA GLY A 26 -26.91 3.45 1.33
C GLY A 26 -27.44 2.98 -0.02
N LYS A 27 -27.74 3.94 -0.91
CA LYS A 27 -28.32 3.69 -2.23
C LYS A 27 -27.33 4.09 -3.32
N ILE A 28 -27.25 3.27 -4.37
CA ILE A 28 -26.47 3.56 -5.58
C ILE A 28 -27.43 3.44 -6.75
N VAL A 29 -27.65 4.53 -7.47
CA VAL A 29 -28.52 4.58 -8.65
C VAL A 29 -27.64 4.70 -9.88
N LYS A 30 -27.88 3.83 -10.87
CA LYS A 30 -27.17 3.79 -12.16
C LYS A 30 -28.14 4.29 -13.23
N ILE A 31 -27.78 5.37 -13.91
CA ILE A 31 -28.64 6.08 -14.87
C ILE A 31 -27.95 6.04 -16.25
N PRO A 32 -28.46 5.28 -17.24
CA PRO A 32 -27.96 5.38 -18.60
C PRO A 32 -28.39 6.73 -19.19
N LYS A 33 -27.41 7.58 -19.53
CA LYS A 33 -27.64 8.92 -20.11
C LYS A 33 -27.67 8.89 -21.63
N ALA A 34 -26.87 7.99 -22.22
CA ALA A 34 -26.92 7.65 -23.63
C ALA A 34 -26.54 6.17 -23.78
N LEU A 35 -27.29 5.42 -24.58
CA LEU A 35 -27.02 4.01 -24.87
C LEU A 35 -27.28 3.75 -26.35
N ASN A 36 -26.21 3.68 -27.13
CA ASN A 36 -26.23 3.49 -28.57
C ASN A 36 -25.42 2.24 -28.95
N LYS A 37 -25.49 1.85 -30.23
CA LYS A 37 -24.69 0.73 -30.77
C LYS A 37 -23.18 1.01 -30.76
N GLU A 38 -22.77 2.28 -30.73
CA GLU A 38 -21.38 2.73 -30.87
C GLU A 38 -20.77 3.23 -29.57
N TYR A 39 -21.59 3.67 -28.60
CA TYR A 39 -21.11 4.15 -27.30
C TYR A 39 -22.20 4.10 -26.22
N ALA A 40 -21.76 4.02 -24.98
CA ALA A 40 -22.59 4.09 -23.78
C ALA A 40 -22.04 5.15 -22.83
N THR A 41 -22.94 5.88 -22.16
CA THR A 41 -22.62 6.89 -21.14
C THR A 41 -23.52 6.69 -19.94
N PHE A 42 -22.91 6.51 -18.76
CA PHE A 42 -23.62 6.36 -17.49
C PHE A 42 -23.33 7.51 -16.55
N GLU A 43 -24.37 7.92 -15.82
CA GLU A 43 -24.29 8.68 -14.58
C GLU A 43 -24.58 7.72 -13.43
N VAL A 44 -23.72 7.70 -12.41
CA VAL A 44 -23.98 6.98 -11.16
C VAL A 44 -24.11 7.98 -10.04
N ARG A 45 -25.15 7.87 -9.22
CA ARG A 45 -25.37 8.68 -8.00
C ARG A 45 -25.30 7.79 -6.77
N ILE A 46 -24.64 8.28 -5.72
CA ILE A 46 -24.44 7.57 -4.44
C ILE A 46 -25.08 8.38 -3.32
N TYR A 47 -25.91 7.74 -2.50
CA TYR A 47 -26.70 8.36 -1.44
C TYR A 47 -26.37 7.70 -0.10
N ALA A 48 -26.42 8.48 0.99
CA ALA A 48 -26.14 7.97 2.34
C ALA A 48 -27.23 7.02 2.84
N ASP A 49 -28.48 7.28 2.47
CA ASP A 49 -29.65 6.45 2.74
C ASP A 49 -30.49 6.24 1.46
N LYS A 50 -31.23 5.14 1.41
CA LYS A 50 -32.18 4.83 0.32
C LYS A 50 -33.34 5.82 0.22
N ASN A 51 -33.71 6.46 1.32
CA ASN A 51 -34.79 7.44 1.41
C ASN A 51 -34.36 8.87 1.02
N ASP A 52 -33.07 9.12 0.77
CA ASP A 52 -32.59 10.42 0.29
C ASP A 52 -33.28 10.85 -1.02
N ALA A 53 -33.65 12.13 -1.11
CA ALA A 53 -34.18 12.74 -2.33
C ALA A 53 -33.17 12.70 -3.48
N GLU A 54 -33.63 12.78 -4.74
CA GLU A 54 -32.78 12.53 -5.93
C GLU A 54 -31.59 13.48 -6.10
N ASP A 55 -31.64 14.66 -5.49
CA ASP A 55 -30.55 15.65 -5.49
C ASP A 55 -29.67 15.58 -4.23
N ASN A 56 -30.08 14.85 -3.18
CA ASN A 56 -29.32 14.67 -1.93
C ASN A 56 -28.33 13.49 -2.04
N PHE A 57 -27.51 13.47 -3.09
CA PHE A 57 -26.47 12.47 -3.26
C PHE A 57 -25.13 12.94 -2.66
N LEU A 58 -24.38 12.01 -2.06
CA LEU A 58 -23.02 12.23 -1.55
C LEU A 58 -22.02 12.55 -2.67
N ALA A 59 -22.15 11.85 -3.80
CA ALA A 59 -21.38 12.10 -5.01
C ALA A 59 -22.11 11.53 -6.23
N ASN A 60 -21.78 12.07 -7.40
CA ASN A 60 -22.09 11.48 -8.68
C ASN A 60 -20.81 11.23 -9.49
N GLY A 61 -20.90 10.40 -10.53
CA GLY A 61 -19.79 10.09 -11.41
C GLY A 61 -20.28 9.78 -12.81
N PHE A 62 -19.60 10.35 -13.80
CA PHE A 62 -19.91 10.14 -15.22
C PHE A 62 -18.77 9.39 -15.91
N ALA A 63 -19.13 8.44 -16.77
CA ALA A 63 -18.18 7.84 -17.70
C ALA A 63 -18.85 7.43 -19.02
N SER A 64 -18.09 7.58 -20.10
CA SER A 64 -18.44 7.11 -21.43
C SER A 64 -17.43 6.06 -21.91
N ARG A 65 -17.89 5.11 -22.72
CA ARG A 65 -17.03 4.19 -23.48
C ARG A 65 -17.61 4.02 -24.88
N TYR A 66 -16.71 3.94 -25.85
CA TYR A 66 -17.01 3.60 -27.23
C TYR A 66 -16.82 2.10 -27.44
N LYS A 67 -17.54 1.55 -28.41
CA LYS A 67 -17.37 0.19 -28.91
C LYS A 67 -16.11 0.12 -29.78
N ASP A 68 -15.17 -0.74 -29.41
CA ASP A 68 -13.96 -1.02 -30.20
C ASP A 68 -14.18 -2.27 -31.06
N ASP A 69 -14.50 -2.07 -32.33
CA ASP A 69 -14.67 -3.15 -33.32
C ASP A 69 -13.37 -3.91 -33.64
N SER A 70 -12.21 -3.39 -33.21
CA SER A 70 -10.91 -4.04 -33.36
C SER A 70 -10.66 -5.14 -32.32
N ASN A 71 -11.45 -5.17 -31.24
CA ASN A 71 -11.17 -5.94 -30.03
C ASN A 71 -12.44 -6.61 -29.51
N GLU A 72 -12.82 -7.74 -30.12
CA GLU A 72 -14.05 -8.50 -29.80
C GLU A 72 -14.28 -8.69 -28.29
N LYS A 73 -13.21 -8.84 -27.51
CA LYS A 73 -13.25 -9.19 -26.08
C LYS A 73 -13.51 -8.00 -25.15
N PHE A 74 -13.25 -6.77 -25.59
CA PHE A 74 -13.54 -5.54 -24.82
C PHE A 74 -14.59 -4.65 -25.51
N GLY A 75 -14.64 -4.65 -26.84
CA GLY A 75 -15.56 -3.85 -27.63
C GLY A 75 -17.03 -4.18 -27.42
N LEU A 76 -17.37 -5.44 -27.11
CA LEU A 76 -18.73 -5.83 -26.72
C LEU A 76 -19.09 -5.32 -25.31
N ASN A 77 -18.12 -5.19 -24.41
CA ASN A 77 -18.32 -4.87 -22.99
C ASN A 77 -18.26 -3.35 -22.72
N PHE A 78 -18.36 -2.50 -23.74
CA PHE A 78 -18.33 -1.04 -23.61
C PHE A 78 -19.41 -0.51 -22.64
N VAL A 79 -20.60 -1.13 -22.62
CA VAL A 79 -21.69 -0.80 -21.70
C VAL A 79 -21.28 -1.05 -20.25
N GLU A 80 -20.81 -2.26 -19.94
CA GLU A 80 -20.36 -2.66 -18.60
C GLU A 80 -19.14 -1.85 -18.13
N SER A 81 -18.24 -1.53 -19.05
CA SER A 81 -17.04 -0.72 -18.82
C SER A 81 -17.40 0.74 -18.51
N ALA A 82 -18.38 1.31 -19.21
CA ALA A 82 -18.90 2.66 -18.91
C ALA A 82 -19.61 2.69 -17.54
N GLU A 83 -20.46 1.71 -17.25
CA GLU A 83 -21.15 1.59 -15.97
C GLU A 83 -20.16 1.43 -14.80
N THR A 84 -19.16 0.54 -14.95
CA THR A 84 -18.14 0.25 -13.94
C THR A 84 -17.21 1.44 -13.72
N ALA A 85 -16.86 2.17 -14.77
CA ALA A 85 -16.06 3.39 -14.68
C ALA A 85 -16.82 4.53 -13.99
N ALA A 86 -18.10 4.73 -14.33
CA ALA A 86 -18.96 5.73 -13.69
C ALA A 86 -19.14 5.43 -12.19
N LEU A 87 -19.37 4.16 -11.84
CA LEU A 87 -19.45 3.68 -10.46
C LEU A 87 -18.12 3.85 -9.71
N GLY A 88 -17.00 3.48 -10.33
CA GLY A 88 -15.66 3.61 -9.75
C GLY A 88 -15.29 5.07 -9.47
N ARG A 89 -15.71 6.00 -10.34
CA ARG A 89 -15.54 7.44 -10.16
C ARG A 89 -16.46 7.99 -9.08
N ALA A 90 -17.76 7.75 -9.13
CA ALA A 90 -18.69 8.18 -8.08
C ALA A 90 -18.27 7.70 -6.67
N LEU A 91 -17.72 6.48 -6.56
CA LEU A 91 -17.15 5.97 -5.30
C LEU A 91 -15.87 6.69 -4.88
N LYS A 92 -14.97 7.03 -5.84
CA LYS A 92 -13.77 7.85 -5.56
C LYS A 92 -14.17 9.21 -5.00
N ASP A 93 -15.12 9.85 -5.68
CA ASP A 93 -15.54 11.23 -5.43
C ASP A 93 -16.32 11.32 -4.10
N ALA A 94 -16.98 10.23 -3.68
CA ALA A 94 -17.52 10.04 -2.32
C ALA A 94 -16.46 9.67 -1.25
N GLY A 95 -15.17 9.71 -1.58
CA GLY A 95 -14.05 9.45 -0.68
C GLY A 95 -13.65 7.98 -0.48
N PHE A 96 -14.22 7.03 -1.22
CA PHE A 96 -13.88 5.61 -1.07
C PHE A 96 -12.68 5.21 -1.92
N GLY A 97 -11.60 4.79 -1.26
CA GLY A 97 -10.38 4.31 -1.90
C GLY A 97 -9.38 5.40 -2.30
N THR A 98 -9.68 6.68 -2.04
CA THR A 98 -8.77 7.82 -2.29
C THR A 98 -7.45 7.69 -1.53
N GLN A 99 -7.48 7.21 -0.29
CA GLN A 99 -6.31 6.96 0.57
C GLN A 99 -5.30 5.92 0.02
N PHE A 100 -5.62 5.21 -1.07
CA PHE A 100 -4.73 4.26 -1.75
C PHE A 100 -4.23 4.78 -3.11
N CYS A 101 -4.69 5.96 -3.52
CA CYS A 101 -4.14 6.63 -4.70
C CYS A 101 -2.78 7.18 -4.30
N ASP A 102 -1.71 6.46 -4.63
CA ASP A 102 -0.34 6.90 -4.34
C ASP A 102 -0.12 8.35 -4.81
N ILE A 103 0.55 9.14 -3.96
CA ILE A 103 0.78 10.56 -4.20
C ILE A 103 1.76 10.70 -5.36
N ALA A 104 1.18 10.84 -6.57
CA ALA A 104 1.83 11.08 -7.86
C ALA A 104 3.28 10.59 -7.97
N LEU A 105 3.46 9.35 -8.45
CA LEU A 105 4.70 9.04 -9.17
C LEU A 105 4.92 10.14 -10.24
N PRO A 106 6.13 10.72 -10.41
CA PRO A 106 6.30 12.04 -11.06
C PRO A 106 5.84 12.21 -12.52
N ASN A 107 5.26 11.18 -13.15
CA ASN A 107 4.75 11.19 -14.52
C ASN A 107 3.44 10.38 -14.69
N ASP A 108 2.60 10.18 -13.67
CA ASP A 108 1.27 9.55 -13.88
C ASP A 108 0.31 10.50 -14.62
N GLN A 109 0.27 10.35 -15.94
CA GLN A 109 -0.58 11.12 -16.86
C GLN A 109 -2.09 10.84 -16.70
N THR A 110 -2.49 9.89 -15.84
CA THR A 110 -3.90 9.56 -15.57
C THR A 110 -4.48 10.28 -14.35
N VAL A 111 -3.66 11.04 -13.61
CA VAL A 111 -4.07 11.82 -12.43
C VAL A 111 -4.89 13.05 -12.85
N VAL A 112 -6.21 12.89 -12.86
CA VAL A 112 -7.20 13.95 -13.14
C VAL A 112 -7.69 14.70 -11.89
N ASP A 113 -7.06 14.47 -10.74
CA ASP A 113 -7.40 15.08 -9.45
C ASP A 113 -6.13 15.71 -8.86
N ALA A 114 -6.23 16.90 -8.27
CA ALA A 114 -5.12 17.47 -7.51
C ALA A 114 -4.85 16.63 -6.25
N GLY A 115 -3.74 15.90 -6.24
CA GLY A 115 -3.31 15.15 -5.05
C GLY A 115 -3.04 16.08 -3.87
N VAL A 116 -3.75 15.88 -2.76
CA VAL A 116 -3.49 16.63 -1.52
C VAL A 116 -2.10 16.23 -1.01
N HIS A 117 -1.18 17.19 -0.92
CA HIS A 117 0.15 16.98 -0.38
C HIS A 117 0.10 16.85 1.15
N ILE A 118 -0.37 15.69 1.63
CA ILE A 118 -0.15 15.26 3.01
C ILE A 118 1.35 15.07 3.22
N SER A 119 2.00 16.07 3.82
CA SER A 119 3.37 15.99 4.31
C SER A 119 3.45 14.95 5.43
N PHE A 120 3.68 13.70 5.05
CA PHE A 120 3.72 12.56 5.97
C PHE A 120 5.07 12.53 6.70
N ASP A 121 5.23 13.44 7.66
CA ASP A 121 6.40 13.47 8.54
C ASP A 121 6.41 12.21 9.42
N LEU A 122 7.34 11.30 9.11
CA LEU A 122 7.52 10.02 9.80
C LEU A 122 8.13 10.17 11.22
N GLY A 123 8.37 11.41 11.68
CA GLY A 123 9.09 11.71 12.92
C GLY A 123 8.26 11.91 14.19
N ASN A 124 6.91 12.01 14.15
CA ASN A 124 6.14 12.43 15.33
C ASN A 124 4.74 11.79 15.47
N ASP A 125 4.50 11.10 16.59
CA ASP A 125 3.19 10.55 16.97
C ASP A 125 2.23 11.66 17.45
N GLY A 126 1.54 12.32 16.51
CA GLY A 126 0.61 13.40 16.83
C GLY A 126 -0.46 13.66 15.78
N ILE A 127 -1.62 13.01 15.92
CA ILE A 127 -2.83 13.39 15.15
C ILE A 127 -3.22 14.81 15.58
N THR A 128 -2.97 15.77 14.70
CA THR A 128 -3.39 17.16 14.85
C THR A 128 -4.23 17.56 13.64
N THR A 129 -5.40 18.15 13.90
CA THR A 129 -6.34 18.62 12.87
C THR A 129 -6.23 20.14 12.72
N PRO A 130 -5.84 20.66 11.54
CA PRO A 130 -6.28 21.97 11.06
C PRO A 130 -7.72 21.81 10.51
N ILE A 131 -8.75 22.55 10.92
CA ILE A 131 -8.91 24.02 11.03
C ILE A 131 -8.98 24.68 9.64
N GLU A 132 -9.94 25.61 9.52
CA GLU A 132 -10.54 26.10 8.27
C GLU A 132 -9.77 27.27 7.60
N GLU A 133 -10.23 27.57 6.38
CA GLU A 133 -10.30 28.91 5.76
C GLU A 133 -9.14 29.51 4.92
N ASN A 134 -9.57 30.08 3.78
CA ASN A 134 -9.04 31.22 3.02
C ASN A 134 -7.83 31.12 2.04
N GLU A 135 -8.21 30.94 0.76
CA GLU A 135 -7.95 31.88 -0.36
C GLU A 135 -6.59 32.00 -1.10
N ALA A 136 -6.73 32.42 -2.36
CA ALA A 136 -5.75 33.00 -3.31
C ALA A 136 -4.55 32.17 -3.86
N CYS A 137 -4.50 32.05 -5.19
CA CYS A 137 -3.28 31.76 -5.97
C CYS A 137 -2.48 33.05 -6.25
N PRO A 138 -1.18 32.95 -6.64
CA PRO A 138 -0.87 33.11 -8.07
C PRO A 138 0.27 32.19 -8.58
N ALA A 139 0.57 32.25 -9.88
CA ALA A 139 1.59 31.45 -10.58
C ALA A 139 2.79 32.27 -11.07
N VAL A 140 3.90 31.63 -11.49
CA VAL A 140 4.67 31.87 -12.74
C VAL A 140 6.07 31.19 -12.76
N ASN A 141 6.33 30.46 -13.85
CA ASN A 141 7.58 30.11 -14.58
C ASN A 141 8.99 30.20 -13.94
N GLY A 142 9.82 29.18 -14.22
CA GLY A 142 11.30 29.24 -14.18
C GLY A 142 11.94 27.90 -14.60
N ALA A 143 13.04 27.90 -15.36
CA ALA A 143 13.62 26.67 -15.95
C ALA A 143 15.16 26.59 -15.84
N SER A 144 15.69 25.36 -16.06
CA SER A 144 17.10 24.98 -16.26
C SER A 144 18.06 25.08 -15.05
N SER A 145 18.63 23.96 -14.58
CA SER A 145 19.94 23.34 -15.01
C SER A 145 21.08 23.78 -14.06
N SER A 146 22.23 23.10 -13.88
CA SER A 146 22.91 22.02 -14.62
C SER A 146 23.96 21.26 -13.75
N ASN A 147 24.30 20.01 -14.12
CA ASN A 147 25.66 19.39 -14.07
C ASN A 147 26.33 19.07 -12.70
N SER A 148 27.27 18.11 -12.56
CA SER A 148 27.75 16.99 -13.44
C SER A 148 28.68 15.99 -12.69
N ASP A 149 29.18 14.95 -13.40
CA ASP A 149 30.42 14.16 -13.18
C ASP A 149 30.46 13.11 -12.01
N GLU A 150 30.74 11.81 -12.23
CA GLU A 150 32.04 11.07 -12.37
C GLU A 150 32.87 10.94 -11.05
N ASP A 151 33.59 9.86 -10.69
CA ASP A 151 33.70 8.44 -11.15
C ASP A 151 34.53 7.61 -10.09
N THR A 152 34.74 6.30 -10.32
CA THR A 152 35.89 5.43 -9.92
C THR A 152 36.21 5.01 -8.45
N THR A 153 36.06 3.69 -8.21
CA THR A 153 36.97 2.72 -7.51
C THR A 153 37.48 2.89 -6.05
N ALA A 154 36.99 1.98 -5.18
CA ALA A 154 37.72 0.82 -4.58
C ALA A 154 38.92 0.97 -3.59
N ASN A 155 39.09 -0.11 -2.78
CA ASN A 155 40.18 -0.44 -1.84
C ASN A 155 40.22 0.36 -0.50
N ASP A 156 40.83 -0.09 0.60
CA ASP A 156 41.00 -1.43 1.21
C ASP A 156 41.46 -1.25 2.70
N SER A 157 41.11 -2.19 3.58
CA SER A 157 41.75 -2.58 4.86
C SER A 157 42.12 -1.56 5.98
N THR A 158 41.54 -1.80 7.17
CA THR A 158 42.20 -2.42 8.36
C THR A 158 43.60 -1.89 8.77
N THR A 159 43.93 -1.46 10.00
CA THR A 159 43.26 -1.23 11.32
C THR A 159 44.02 -0.05 12.02
N VAL A 160 44.15 0.24 13.34
CA VAL A 160 43.94 -0.33 14.70
C VAL A 160 43.81 0.90 15.67
N THR A 161 43.50 0.92 16.97
CA THR A 161 43.37 0.00 18.16
C THR A 161 42.37 0.70 19.16
N ALA A 162 41.96 0.26 20.36
CA ALA A 162 42.22 -0.90 21.23
C ALA A 162 41.04 -1.14 22.23
N ASN A 163 41.07 -2.32 22.88
CA ASN A 163 40.78 -2.73 24.28
C ASN A 163 39.77 -1.95 25.18
N SER A 164 39.07 -2.57 26.14
CA SER A 164 39.36 -3.87 26.80
C SER A 164 38.14 -4.75 27.13
N GLU A 165 38.21 -6.00 26.66
CA GLU A 165 37.93 -7.26 27.38
C GLU A 165 36.78 -7.34 28.42
N THR A 166 35.80 -8.19 28.12
CA THR A 166 35.61 -9.45 28.88
C THR A 166 35.03 -10.50 27.93
N GLU A 167 35.52 -11.74 28.02
CA GLU A 167 35.21 -12.81 27.06
C GLU A 167 33.84 -13.46 27.31
N VAL A 168 33.07 -13.67 26.25
CA VAL A 168 32.17 -14.83 26.12
C VAL A 168 32.47 -15.44 24.76
N ILE A 169 32.76 -16.73 24.73
CA ILE A 169 33.11 -17.44 23.51
C ILE A 169 31.86 -17.53 22.62
N GLU A 170 31.89 -16.91 21.44
CA GLU A 170 30.89 -17.15 20.40
C GLU A 170 31.05 -18.57 19.86
N GLU A 171 30.42 -19.54 20.55
CA GLU A 171 30.05 -20.79 19.90
C GLU A 171 29.13 -20.43 18.74
N LYS A 172 29.64 -20.54 17.51
CA LYS A 172 28.92 -20.25 16.28
C LYS A 172 27.84 -21.31 16.08
N VAL A 173 26.72 -21.20 16.80
CA VAL A 173 25.63 -22.17 16.75
C VAL A 173 24.97 -22.10 15.38
N GLU A 174 25.36 -23.00 14.48
CA GLU A 174 24.72 -23.18 13.18
C GLU A 174 23.37 -23.87 13.37
N LEU A 175 22.40 -23.09 13.88
CA LEU A 175 21.01 -23.48 14.11
C LEU A 175 20.36 -23.87 12.78
N ASN A 176 20.38 -25.17 12.50
CA ASN A 176 19.98 -25.69 11.20
C ASN A 176 18.46 -25.58 10.99
N LYS A 177 18.05 -25.32 9.75
CA LYS A 177 16.67 -24.95 9.36
C LYS A 177 15.62 -26.04 9.65
N ASP A 178 16.07 -27.29 9.76
CA ASP A 178 15.25 -28.49 9.91
C ASP A 178 15.17 -29.02 11.35
N MET A 179 15.90 -28.42 12.30
CA MET A 179 15.85 -28.79 13.72
C MET A 179 14.42 -28.56 14.29
N PRO A 180 13.92 -29.40 15.23
CA PRO A 180 12.64 -29.18 15.88
C PRO A 180 12.59 -27.84 16.63
N ILE A 181 11.43 -27.17 16.56
CA ILE A 181 11.21 -25.79 17.04
C ILE A 181 11.54 -25.63 18.53
N GLU A 182 11.27 -26.63 19.37
CA GLU A 182 11.57 -26.63 20.81
C GLU A 182 13.08 -26.59 21.10
N GLU A 183 13.86 -27.32 20.30
CA GLU A 183 15.32 -27.44 20.46
C GLU A 183 16.06 -26.22 19.90
N LEU A 184 15.46 -25.59 18.88
CA LEU A 184 15.84 -24.25 18.40
C LEU A 184 15.56 -23.19 19.46
N LEU A 185 14.35 -23.15 20.03
CA LEU A 185 13.94 -22.18 21.06
C LEU A 185 14.90 -22.20 22.26
N LYS A 186 15.27 -23.40 22.72
CA LYS A 186 16.20 -23.60 23.85
C LYS A 186 17.62 -23.08 23.61
N ARG A 187 18.06 -22.92 22.36
CA ARG A 187 19.37 -22.39 21.98
C ARG A 187 19.31 -21.00 21.33
N MET A 188 18.12 -20.41 21.22
CA MET A 188 17.93 -19.12 20.58
C MET A 188 18.45 -18.00 21.48
N THR A 189 19.29 -17.10 20.95
CA THR A 189 19.62 -15.83 21.61
C THR A 189 18.79 -14.70 21.04
N VAL A 190 18.61 -13.62 21.80
CA VAL A 190 17.79 -12.46 21.38
C VAL A 190 18.32 -11.84 20.09
N ASP A 191 19.64 -11.69 19.96
CA ASP A 191 20.24 -11.01 18.82
C ASP A 191 20.42 -11.91 17.59
N TYR A 192 20.55 -13.23 17.79
CA TYR A 192 20.37 -14.20 16.70
C TYR A 192 18.91 -14.20 16.22
N ALA A 193 17.93 -14.22 17.13
CA ALA A 193 16.51 -14.17 16.75
C ALA A 193 16.19 -12.90 15.94
N LYS A 194 16.80 -11.76 16.27
CA LYS A 194 16.69 -10.51 15.50
C LYS A 194 17.32 -10.61 14.10
N SER A 195 18.39 -11.38 13.90
CA SER A 195 19.15 -11.41 12.65
C SER A 195 18.63 -12.42 11.61
N ILE A 196 17.83 -13.41 12.02
CA ILE A 196 17.18 -14.38 11.11
C ILE A 196 16.39 -13.65 10.01
N VAL A 197 16.70 -13.97 8.75
CA VAL A 197 16.03 -13.43 7.55
C VAL A 197 14.84 -14.30 7.15
N VAL A 198 13.73 -13.65 6.79
CA VAL A 198 12.54 -14.31 6.24
C VAL A 198 12.76 -14.67 4.76
N GLU A 199 12.59 -15.94 4.41
CA GLU A 199 12.82 -16.44 3.04
C GLU A 199 11.56 -16.39 2.14
N VAL A 200 10.36 -16.29 2.73
CA VAL A 200 9.07 -16.52 2.06
C VAL A 200 8.04 -15.43 2.42
N GLY A 201 7.19 -15.07 1.45
CA GLY A 201 6.05 -14.16 1.68
C GLY A 201 6.38 -12.67 1.47
N TYR A 202 5.53 -11.81 2.03
CA TYR A 202 5.56 -10.35 1.82
C TYR A 202 6.77 -9.67 2.50
N ASP A 203 7.20 -10.16 3.66
CA ASP A 203 8.38 -9.64 4.38
C ASP A 203 9.68 -10.38 4.01
N ARG A 204 9.71 -11.08 2.85
CA ARG A 204 10.90 -11.77 2.32
C ARG A 204 12.11 -10.82 2.20
N GLY A 205 13.27 -11.31 2.64
CA GLY A 205 14.54 -10.56 2.63
C GLY A 205 14.74 -9.65 3.83
N LYS A 206 13.73 -9.47 4.70
CA LYS A 206 13.85 -8.69 5.94
C LYS A 206 14.26 -9.58 7.10
N THR A 207 14.96 -9.00 8.07
CA THR A 207 15.28 -9.66 9.35
C THR A 207 14.09 -9.60 10.30
N LEU A 208 13.92 -10.61 11.15
CA LEU A 208 12.86 -10.63 12.16
C LEU A 208 12.95 -9.43 13.12
N GLY A 209 14.15 -8.93 13.44
CA GLY A 209 14.33 -7.72 14.24
C GLY A 209 13.74 -6.47 13.56
N SER A 210 13.98 -6.30 12.26
CA SER A 210 13.39 -5.21 11.47
C SER A 210 11.88 -5.33 11.35
N ILE A 211 11.37 -6.55 11.13
CA ILE A 211 9.92 -6.82 11.08
C ILE A 211 9.28 -6.54 12.46
N MET A 212 9.96 -6.85 13.56
CA MET A 212 9.44 -6.65 14.92
C MET A 212 9.30 -5.17 15.27
N GLN A 213 10.29 -4.35 14.90
CA GLN A 213 10.26 -2.90 15.11
C GLN A 213 9.23 -2.22 14.21
N THR A 214 9.18 -2.57 12.92
CA THR A 214 8.31 -1.89 11.95
C THR A 214 6.87 -2.40 11.92
N LYS A 215 6.65 -3.70 12.18
CA LYS A 215 5.36 -4.39 12.03
C LYS A 215 5.24 -5.54 13.05
N PRO A 216 5.14 -5.27 14.37
CA PRO A 216 5.10 -6.32 15.41
C PRO A 216 3.97 -7.34 15.20
N LYS A 217 2.84 -6.95 14.59
CA LYS A 217 1.76 -7.86 14.19
C LYS A 217 2.19 -8.93 13.18
N SER A 218 3.18 -8.66 12.33
CA SER A 218 3.70 -9.62 11.33
C SER A 218 4.52 -10.74 11.98
N ILE A 219 5.21 -10.48 13.11
CA ILE A 219 5.95 -11.53 13.83
C ILE A 219 5.01 -12.66 14.31
N VAL A 220 3.78 -12.32 14.73
CA VAL A 220 2.75 -13.30 15.12
C VAL A 220 2.26 -14.15 13.94
N PHE A 221 2.34 -13.63 12.72
CA PHE A 221 2.11 -14.41 11.50
C PHE A 221 3.33 -15.31 11.20
N HIS A 222 4.55 -14.82 11.37
CA HIS A 222 5.76 -15.59 11.02
C HIS A 222 6.00 -16.84 11.89
N SER A 223 5.52 -16.89 13.13
CA SER A 223 5.54 -18.10 13.97
C SER A 223 4.56 -19.18 13.52
N THR A 224 3.35 -18.77 13.13
CA THR A 224 2.24 -19.67 12.79
C THR A 224 2.26 -20.15 11.33
N TYR A 225 2.84 -19.38 10.41
CA TYR A 225 2.81 -19.68 8.98
C TYR A 225 3.65 -20.91 8.57
N GLU A 226 2.98 -21.94 8.05
CA GLU A 226 3.54 -23.27 7.77
C GLU A 226 4.65 -23.29 6.71
N LYS A 227 4.67 -22.32 5.77
CA LYS A 227 5.69 -22.26 4.71
C LYS A 227 6.98 -21.53 5.12
N ASN A 228 7.11 -21.16 6.39
CA ASN A 228 8.36 -20.66 6.96
C ASN A 228 9.19 -21.84 7.51
N ASN A 229 10.50 -21.80 7.26
CA ASN A 229 11.47 -22.73 7.85
C ASN A 229 11.36 -22.72 9.40
N ASN A 230 11.65 -23.85 10.07
CA ASN A 230 11.50 -23.94 11.53
C ASN A 230 12.32 -22.88 12.28
N LEU A 231 13.48 -22.50 11.74
CA LEU A 231 14.32 -21.40 12.25
C LEU A 231 13.57 -20.06 12.34
N VAL A 232 12.86 -19.67 11.26
CA VAL A 232 12.06 -18.42 11.22
C VAL A 232 10.89 -18.49 12.19
N ARG A 233 10.25 -19.67 12.29
CA ARG A 233 9.11 -19.88 13.21
C ARG A 233 9.55 -19.83 14.68
N ALA A 234 10.66 -20.49 15.01
CA ALA A 234 11.27 -20.47 16.34
C ALA A 234 11.76 -19.07 16.75
N GLY A 235 12.45 -18.37 15.85
CA GLY A 235 12.88 -16.98 16.09
C GLY A 235 11.70 -16.03 16.34
N ALA A 236 10.62 -16.16 15.56
CA ALA A 236 9.41 -15.38 15.74
C ALA A 236 8.69 -15.71 17.07
N LEU A 237 8.62 -16.99 17.47
CA LEU A 237 8.08 -17.38 18.78
C LEU A 237 8.91 -16.81 19.94
N PHE A 238 10.24 -16.93 19.86
CA PHE A 238 11.16 -16.43 20.88
C PHE A 238 11.02 -14.91 21.08
N LEU A 239 10.95 -14.14 19.99
CA LEU A 239 10.75 -12.69 20.07
C LEU A 239 9.39 -12.31 20.69
N ILE A 240 8.33 -13.09 20.44
CA ILE A 240 7.00 -12.90 21.08
C ILE A 240 7.05 -13.23 22.58
N GLU A 241 7.86 -14.20 23.00
CA GLU A 241 8.04 -14.57 24.41
C GLU A 241 8.85 -13.53 25.18
N GLN A 242 9.94 -13.03 24.59
CA GLN A 242 10.75 -11.94 25.14
C GLN A 242 9.90 -10.66 25.31
N ALA A 243 9.09 -10.30 24.30
CA ALA A 243 8.19 -9.14 24.36
C ALA A 243 6.95 -9.28 25.28
N LYS A 244 6.83 -10.40 26.00
CA LYS A 244 5.88 -10.58 27.11
C LYS A 244 6.55 -10.58 28.48
N THR A 245 7.88 -10.58 28.50
CA THR A 245 8.72 -10.77 29.71
C THR A 245 9.51 -9.50 30.05
N ALA A 246 9.67 -8.59 29.08
CA ALA A 246 10.13 -7.21 29.25
C ALA A 246 8.96 -6.24 29.53
#